data_AF-A0A8S0WQU6-F1
#
_entry.id   AF-A0A8S0WQU6-F1
#
_cell.length_a   1.000
_cell.length_b   1.000
_cell.length_c   1.000
_cell.angle_alpha   90.00
_cell.angle_beta   90.00
_cell.angle_gamma   90.00
#
_symmetry.space_group_name_H-M   'P 1'
#
loop_
_entity.id
_entity.type
_entity.pdbx_description
1 polymer ?
#
loop_
_entity_poly.entity_id
_entity_poly.type
_entity_poly.pdbx_seq_one_letter_code
_entity_poly.pdbx_strand_id
1 'polypeptide(L)'
;MFPDLVKVVIRNKAGECHSDPKCVKGPDNPSGIPAWKIFDFEYFVSYGVHYHASLMKGKWILSANPDNKDPSPIQYIGYSLEDECRQTHPIRLAQRTHRAWLLMKQLTYAYDSSFAWNRSYFSLAHHSPELRGLTFTGGWIVNQHYQWKPEVQGTMEDIEDRANGVLNVGKLDPRQFIEAVSMSKVMVGMGNPWWSPSPYGALCLGVPFVNPIRNWDRQDPWNKAKWHTQHPSLNRYDPPYVYHVHAGDYDGFVKAIKAASTTEIPSFIPPHMTELAVRERVRNLMETDWKTEAAELLKERLEEVKAGGKAYVFEL
;
A
#
# COMPACT_ATOMS: atom_id res chain seq x y z
N MET A 1 -34.96 -4.91 -16.94
CA MET A 1 -35.26 -3.55 -16.46
C MET A 1 -34.26 -3.03 -15.41
N PHE A 2 -33.54 -3.86 -14.65
CA PHE A 2 -32.43 -3.43 -13.77
C PHE A 2 -31.04 -3.23 -14.43
N PRO A 3 -30.62 -4.01 -15.45
CA PRO A 3 -29.25 -3.90 -16.01
C PRO A 3 -28.94 -2.57 -16.69
N ASP A 4 -29.96 -1.86 -17.18
CA ASP A 4 -29.82 -0.57 -17.86
C ASP A 4 -29.58 0.59 -16.87
N LEU A 5 -29.98 0.42 -15.61
CA LEU A 5 -29.74 1.41 -14.55
C LEU A 5 -28.34 1.27 -13.93
N VAL A 6 -27.71 0.11 -14.06
CA VAL A 6 -26.35 -0.14 -13.59
C VAL A 6 -25.37 0.47 -14.59
N LYS A 7 -24.50 1.39 -14.16
CA LYS A 7 -23.41 1.92 -15.00
C LYS A 7 -22.12 1.13 -14.83
N VAL A 8 -21.73 0.86 -13.58
CA VAL A 8 -20.47 0.23 -13.19
C VAL A 8 -20.73 -0.67 -11.98
N VAL A 9 -20.13 -1.86 -11.98
CA VAL A 9 -20.08 -2.80 -10.86
C VAL A 9 -18.61 -2.97 -10.49
N ILE A 10 -18.24 -2.57 -9.28
CA ILE A 10 -16.89 -2.73 -8.75
C ILE A 10 -16.90 -3.89 -7.76
N ARG A 11 -16.03 -4.87 -7.98
CA ARG A 11 -15.87 -6.01 -7.06
C ARG A 11 -14.46 -6.57 -7.13
N ASN A 12 -14.06 -7.32 -6.10
CA ASN A 12 -12.90 -8.20 -6.20
C ASN A 12 -13.29 -9.51 -6.91
N LYS A 13 -12.33 -10.16 -7.58
CA LYS A 13 -12.52 -11.41 -8.34
C LYS A 13 -13.62 -11.30 -9.40
N ALA A 14 -13.60 -10.23 -10.19
CA ALA A 14 -14.62 -10.01 -11.22
C ALA A 14 -14.71 -11.18 -12.23
N GLY A 15 -13.64 -11.94 -12.45
CA GLY A 15 -13.61 -13.14 -13.28
C GLY A 15 -14.56 -14.26 -12.84
N GLU A 16 -14.92 -14.34 -11.56
CA GLU A 16 -15.95 -15.29 -11.09
C GLU A 16 -17.30 -15.00 -11.74
N CYS A 17 -17.70 -13.72 -11.82
CA CYS A 17 -18.97 -13.34 -12.47
C CYS A 17 -18.90 -13.54 -13.99
N HIS A 18 -17.78 -13.19 -14.62
CA HIS A 18 -17.59 -13.41 -16.05
C HIS A 18 -17.70 -14.89 -16.45
N SER A 19 -17.32 -15.79 -15.54
CA SER A 19 -17.37 -17.23 -15.76
C SER A 19 -18.70 -17.87 -15.33
N ASP A 20 -19.58 -17.13 -14.65
CA ASP A 20 -20.87 -17.61 -14.17
C ASP A 20 -22.01 -17.15 -15.09
N PRO A 21 -22.65 -18.06 -15.85
CA PRO A 21 -23.75 -17.69 -16.74
C PRO A 21 -24.97 -17.12 -16.00
N LYS A 22 -25.10 -17.32 -14.68
CA LYS A 22 -26.17 -16.71 -13.87
C LYS A 22 -25.86 -15.27 -13.47
N CYS A 23 -24.62 -14.82 -13.63
CA CYS A 23 -24.17 -13.49 -13.26
C CYS A 23 -24.08 -12.56 -14.47
N VAL A 24 -23.31 -12.98 -15.49
CA VAL A 24 -23.09 -12.18 -16.69
C VAL A 24 -24.28 -12.28 -17.66
N LYS A 25 -24.52 -11.19 -18.40
CA LYS A 25 -25.50 -11.17 -19.48
C LYS A 25 -25.09 -12.14 -20.59
N GLY A 26 -26.05 -12.96 -21.04
CA GLY A 26 -25.87 -13.86 -22.17
C GLY A 26 -27.19 -14.54 -22.58
N PRO A 27 -27.15 -15.51 -23.52
CA PRO A 27 -28.35 -16.15 -24.05
C PRO A 27 -29.25 -16.79 -22.98
N ASP A 28 -28.63 -17.46 -21.99
CA ASP A 28 -29.34 -18.14 -20.90
C ASP A 28 -29.65 -17.20 -19.72
N ASN A 29 -29.15 -15.96 -19.76
CA ASN A 29 -29.36 -14.94 -18.73
C ASN A 29 -29.44 -13.54 -19.36
N PRO A 30 -30.52 -13.24 -20.10
CA PRO A 30 -30.67 -11.96 -20.79
C PRO A 30 -30.80 -10.77 -19.82
N SER A 31 -31.14 -11.03 -18.56
CA SER A 31 -31.18 -10.04 -17.48
C SER A 31 -29.87 -9.90 -16.70
N GLY A 32 -28.82 -10.63 -17.09
CA GLY A 32 -27.52 -10.57 -16.43
C GLY A 32 -26.83 -9.21 -16.58
N ILE A 33 -25.72 -9.05 -15.87
CA ILE A 33 -24.93 -7.81 -15.93
C ILE A 33 -24.03 -7.89 -17.19
N PRO A 34 -24.07 -6.91 -18.10
CA PRO A 34 -23.13 -6.87 -19.23
C PRO A 34 -21.69 -6.94 -18.72
N ALA A 35 -20.87 -7.84 -19.28
CA ALA A 35 -19.50 -8.08 -18.81
C ALA A 35 -18.68 -6.79 -18.72
N TRP A 36 -18.87 -5.89 -19.68
CA TRP A 36 -18.17 -4.62 -19.75
C TRP A 36 -18.51 -3.61 -18.65
N LYS A 37 -19.56 -3.86 -17.85
CA LYS A 37 -19.88 -3.05 -16.68
C LYS A 37 -19.18 -3.56 -15.42
N ILE A 38 -18.46 -4.69 -15.47
CA ILE A 38 -17.91 -5.36 -14.30
C ILE A 38 -16.40 -5.12 -14.23
N PHE A 39 -15.98 -4.42 -13.18
CA PHE A 39 -14.61 -4.01 -12.94
C PHE A 39 -14.03 -4.78 -11.76
N ASP A 40 -12.82 -5.27 -11.95
CA ASP A 40 -12.05 -5.88 -10.87
C ASP A 40 -11.39 -4.79 -10.04
N PHE A 41 -11.50 -4.84 -8.73
CA PHE A 41 -10.77 -3.95 -7.84
C PHE A 41 -9.74 -4.71 -7.05
N GLU A 42 -8.49 -4.28 -7.21
CA GLU A 42 -7.34 -4.79 -6.49
C GLU A 42 -6.71 -3.68 -5.64
N TYR A 43 -6.27 -4.03 -4.43
CA TYR A 43 -5.59 -3.05 -3.60
C TYR A 43 -4.20 -2.71 -4.15
N PHE A 44 -3.48 -3.73 -4.62
CA PHE A 44 -2.16 -3.58 -5.25
C PHE A 44 -2.30 -3.63 -6.77
N VAL A 45 -1.37 -2.96 -7.45
CA VAL A 45 -1.27 -3.00 -8.91
C VAL A 45 -1.18 -4.45 -9.38
N SER A 46 -2.14 -4.86 -10.21
CA SER A 46 -2.27 -6.20 -10.76
C SER A 46 -2.69 -6.11 -12.22
N TYR A 47 -2.04 -6.86 -13.09
CA TYR A 47 -2.33 -6.87 -14.53
C TYR A 47 -3.27 -8.02 -14.95
N GLY A 48 -4.05 -8.54 -14.00
CA GLY A 48 -5.04 -9.59 -14.27
C GLY A 48 -4.46 -10.98 -14.46
N VAL A 49 -3.34 -11.26 -13.78
CA VAL A 49 -2.68 -12.58 -13.77
C VAL A 49 -3.07 -13.45 -12.58
N HIS A 50 -3.82 -12.90 -11.62
CA HIS A 50 -4.25 -13.64 -10.44
C HIS A 50 -5.50 -14.47 -10.72
N TYR A 51 -5.74 -15.47 -9.87
CA TYR A 51 -6.89 -16.36 -9.98
C TYR A 51 -8.20 -15.56 -9.82
N HIS A 52 -9.14 -15.75 -10.74
CA HIS A 52 -10.40 -15.00 -10.85
C HIS A 52 -10.30 -13.50 -11.22
N ALA A 53 -9.16 -13.07 -11.75
CA ALA A 53 -9.07 -11.72 -12.32
C ALA A 53 -10.13 -11.47 -13.40
N SER A 54 -10.51 -10.20 -13.60
CA SER A 54 -11.41 -9.83 -14.70
C SER A 54 -10.95 -10.41 -16.04
N LEU A 55 -11.85 -11.13 -16.71
CA LEU A 55 -11.62 -11.64 -18.06
C LEU A 55 -11.61 -10.51 -19.11
N MET A 56 -12.06 -9.30 -18.75
CA MET A 56 -11.93 -8.11 -19.58
C MET A 56 -10.48 -7.56 -19.57
N LYS A 57 -9.74 -7.75 -18.47
CA LYS A 57 -8.34 -7.29 -18.27
C LYS A 57 -8.16 -5.78 -18.48
N GLY A 58 -6.91 -5.30 -18.43
CA GLY A 58 -6.54 -3.93 -18.81
C GLY A 58 -7.36 -2.86 -18.10
N LYS A 59 -8.04 -2.01 -18.88
CA LYS A 59 -8.86 -0.89 -18.38
C LYS A 59 -10.00 -1.32 -17.44
N TRP A 60 -10.37 -2.60 -17.41
CA TRP A 60 -11.38 -3.16 -16.48
C TRP A 60 -10.80 -3.61 -15.14
N ILE A 61 -9.52 -3.35 -14.89
CA ILE A 61 -8.88 -3.56 -13.60
C ILE A 61 -8.65 -2.19 -12.97
N LEU A 62 -9.18 -2.01 -11.77
CA LEU A 62 -9.04 -0.85 -10.91
C LEU A 62 -8.02 -1.15 -9.81
N SER A 63 -7.18 -0.17 -9.49
CA SER A 63 -6.18 -0.27 -8.43
C SER A 63 -6.34 0.83 -7.39
N ALA A 64 -6.18 0.47 -6.12
CA ALA A 64 -6.08 1.42 -5.01
C ALA A 64 -4.73 2.17 -4.98
N ASN A 65 -3.74 1.69 -5.71
CA ASN A 65 -2.40 2.28 -5.78
C ASN A 65 -1.99 2.60 -7.22
N PRO A 66 -1.19 3.66 -7.46
CA PRO A 66 -0.78 4.02 -8.80
C PRO A 66 0.20 2.98 -9.39
N ASP A 67 0.05 2.70 -10.68
CA ASP A 67 1.03 1.93 -11.45
C ASP A 67 2.25 2.81 -11.77
N ASN A 68 3.42 2.18 -11.85
CA ASN A 68 4.66 2.81 -12.28
C ASN A 68 4.83 2.79 -13.81
N LYS A 69 3.96 2.09 -14.56
CA LYS A 69 3.95 2.11 -16.03
C LYS A 69 3.24 3.35 -16.56
N ASP A 70 3.80 3.91 -17.65
CA ASP A 70 3.22 5.04 -18.38
C ASP A 70 3.23 4.76 -19.90
N PRO A 71 2.05 4.68 -20.56
CA PRO A 71 0.72 4.71 -19.97
C PRO A 71 0.43 3.44 -19.15
N SER A 72 -0.30 3.59 -18.04
CA SER A 72 -0.75 2.45 -17.25
C SER A 72 -1.82 1.67 -18.03
N PRO A 73 -1.71 0.33 -18.15
CA PRO A 73 -2.73 -0.49 -18.78
C PRO A 73 -3.97 -0.68 -17.88
N ILE A 74 -3.90 -0.31 -16.61
CA ILE A 74 -4.99 -0.41 -15.63
C ILE A 74 -5.42 0.96 -15.12
N GLN A 75 -6.59 1.03 -14.47
CA GLN A 75 -7.15 2.26 -13.94
C GLN A 75 -6.71 2.45 -12.48
N TYR A 76 -6.10 3.60 -12.17
CA TYR A 76 -5.88 4.00 -10.78
C TYR A 76 -7.12 4.74 -10.27
N ILE A 77 -7.81 4.19 -9.26
CA ILE A 77 -8.96 4.84 -8.62
C ILE A 77 -8.57 5.43 -7.26
N GLY A 78 -7.67 4.75 -6.54
CA GLY A 78 -7.14 5.21 -5.26
C GLY A 78 -8.13 5.18 -4.10
N TYR A 79 -7.74 5.83 -3.01
CA TYR A 79 -8.54 6.06 -1.83
C TYR A 79 -8.16 7.42 -1.23
N SER A 80 -9.07 7.98 -0.43
CA SER A 80 -8.81 9.21 0.33
C SER A 80 -8.57 8.86 1.79
N LEU A 81 -7.66 9.59 2.42
CA LEU A 81 -7.50 9.60 3.89
C LEU A 81 -7.99 10.91 4.49
N GLU A 82 -8.48 11.84 3.66
CA GLU A 82 -8.73 13.22 4.07
C GLU A 82 -9.73 13.34 5.23
N ASP A 83 -10.79 12.53 5.25
CA ASP A 83 -11.74 12.51 6.36
C ASP A 83 -11.10 12.06 7.68
N GLU A 84 -10.27 11.01 7.63
CA GLU A 84 -9.53 10.52 8.81
C GLU A 84 -8.51 11.57 9.28
N CYS A 85 -7.80 12.19 8.34
CA CYS A 85 -6.81 13.22 8.62
C CYS A 85 -7.43 14.50 9.21
N ARG A 86 -8.68 14.83 8.85
CA ARG A 86 -9.40 15.98 9.42
C ARG A 86 -9.93 15.72 10.83
N GLN A 87 -10.19 14.47 11.20
CA GLN A 87 -10.69 14.11 12.54
C GLN A 87 -9.63 14.24 13.64
N THR A 88 -8.35 14.20 13.28
CA THR A 88 -7.24 14.25 14.25
C THR A 88 -6.32 15.42 13.98
N HIS A 89 -6.23 16.35 14.92
CA HIS A 89 -5.27 17.45 14.80
C HIS A 89 -3.83 16.96 15.04
N PRO A 90 -2.86 17.36 14.19
CA PRO A 90 -1.45 17.05 14.43
C PRO A 90 -0.97 17.60 15.77
N ILE A 91 -0.26 16.77 16.53
CA ILE A 91 0.39 17.18 17.77
C ILE A 91 1.73 17.84 17.40
N ARG A 92 2.03 19.01 17.96
CA ARG A 92 3.29 19.72 17.69
C ARG A 92 4.49 18.88 18.10
N LEU A 93 5.58 18.96 17.34
CA LEU A 93 6.75 18.09 17.56
C LEU A 93 7.29 18.16 19.00
N ALA A 94 7.29 19.36 19.59
CA ALA A 94 7.74 19.60 20.97
C ALA A 94 6.90 18.89 22.04
N GLN A 95 5.64 18.53 21.73
CA GLN A 95 4.71 17.86 22.65
C GLN A 95 4.71 16.34 22.49
N ARG A 96 5.37 15.81 21.45
CA ARG A 96 5.42 14.38 21.16
C ARG A 96 6.40 13.65 22.08
N THR A 97 6.07 12.41 22.41
CA THR A 97 6.96 11.51 23.14
C THR A 97 8.24 11.31 22.34
N HIS A 98 9.39 11.22 23.01
CA HIS A 98 10.69 11.00 22.35
C HIS A 98 10.84 9.54 21.87
N ARG A 99 10.01 9.15 20.90
CA ARG A 99 9.94 7.80 20.33
C ARG A 99 9.81 7.81 18.81
N ALA A 100 10.29 6.75 18.19
CA ALA A 100 9.96 6.35 16.82
C ALA A 100 8.92 5.23 16.86
N TRP A 101 7.99 5.25 15.91
CA TRP A 101 7.00 4.18 15.72
C TRP A 101 7.50 3.15 14.70
N LEU A 102 7.60 1.87 15.08
CA LEU A 102 7.96 0.78 14.19
C LEU A 102 6.72 0.32 13.40
N LEU A 103 6.76 0.41 12.07
CA LEU A 103 5.66 0.00 11.20
C LEU A 103 5.61 -1.53 11.03
N MET A 104 5.07 -2.22 12.02
CA MET A 104 4.77 -3.65 11.96
C MET A 104 3.65 -4.04 12.92
N LYS A 105 2.92 -5.12 12.60
CA LYS A 105 1.83 -5.67 13.43
C LYS A 105 2.02 -7.12 13.84
N GLN A 106 3.03 -7.78 13.29
CA GLN A 106 3.38 -9.18 13.56
C GLN A 106 4.89 -9.25 13.71
N LEU A 107 5.38 -10.02 14.68
CA LEU A 107 6.81 -10.25 14.89
C LEU A 107 7.49 -10.85 13.65
N THR A 108 6.73 -11.61 12.87
CA THR A 108 7.20 -12.30 11.65
C THR A 108 7.80 -11.33 10.64
N TYR A 109 7.41 -10.06 10.66
CA TYR A 109 7.97 -9.04 9.76
C TYR A 109 9.44 -8.73 10.08
N ALA A 110 9.88 -8.94 11.32
CA ALA A 110 11.29 -8.81 11.73
C ALA A 110 12.13 -10.07 11.47
N TYR A 111 11.49 -11.13 10.95
CA TYR A 111 12.12 -12.38 10.53
C TYR A 111 11.96 -12.63 9.02
N ASP A 112 11.20 -11.80 8.33
CA ASP A 112 10.96 -11.89 6.89
C ASP A 112 12.21 -11.46 6.10
N SER A 113 12.45 -12.09 4.95
CA SER A 113 13.55 -11.74 4.03
C SER A 113 13.52 -10.28 3.54
N SER A 114 12.38 -9.61 3.66
CA SER A 114 12.19 -8.19 3.36
C SER A 114 12.60 -7.24 4.48
N PHE A 115 12.88 -7.76 5.67
CA PHE A 115 13.26 -6.94 6.82
C PHE A 115 14.47 -6.08 6.49
N ALA A 116 14.32 -4.76 6.63
CA ALA A 116 15.31 -3.82 6.09
C ALA A 116 16.53 -3.62 6.99
N TRP A 117 16.43 -4.00 8.27
CA TRP A 117 17.38 -3.62 9.31
C TRP A 117 18.03 -4.85 9.95
N ASN A 118 19.12 -4.67 10.69
CA ASN A 118 19.47 -5.65 11.71
C ASN A 118 18.58 -5.38 12.93
N ARG A 119 18.08 -6.44 13.59
CA ARG A 119 17.25 -6.30 14.80
C ARG A 119 17.96 -5.52 15.91
N SER A 120 19.29 -5.61 15.98
CA SER A 120 20.10 -4.84 16.95
C SER A 120 20.13 -3.33 16.68
N TYR A 121 19.73 -2.85 15.49
CA TYR A 121 19.80 -1.43 15.15
C TYR A 121 19.00 -0.57 16.13
N PHE A 122 17.86 -1.06 16.61
CA PHE A 122 17.01 -0.29 17.52
C PHE A 122 17.68 -0.07 18.87
N SER A 123 18.19 -1.13 19.50
CA SER A 123 18.91 -1.04 20.77
C SER A 123 20.20 -0.23 20.62
N LEU A 124 20.96 -0.43 19.54
CA LEU A 124 22.18 0.36 19.28
C LEU A 124 21.89 1.84 19.05
N ALA A 125 20.85 2.15 18.27
CA ALA A 125 20.47 3.52 17.96
C ALA A 125 19.87 4.24 19.17
N HIS A 126 19.19 3.53 20.08
CA HIS A 126 18.75 4.10 21.36
C HIS A 126 19.92 4.69 22.16
N HIS A 127 21.05 3.97 22.19
CA HIS A 127 22.28 4.40 22.88
C HIS A 127 23.14 5.38 22.08
N SER A 128 22.78 5.67 20.83
CA SER A 128 23.53 6.61 20.00
C SER A 128 23.41 8.04 20.56
N PRO A 129 24.52 8.79 20.67
CA PRO A 129 24.49 10.19 21.09
C PRO A 129 23.60 11.07 20.21
N GLU A 130 23.45 10.70 18.94
CA GLU A 130 22.62 11.39 17.97
C GLU A 130 21.14 11.36 18.35
N LEU A 131 20.66 10.20 18.84
CA LEU A 131 19.24 9.97 19.13
C LEU A 131 18.85 10.15 20.59
N ARG A 132 19.82 10.33 21.50
CA ARG A 132 19.60 10.79 22.89
C ARG A 132 18.56 9.96 23.66
N GLY A 133 18.63 8.63 23.54
CA GLY A 133 17.71 7.74 24.24
C GLY A 133 16.31 7.65 23.62
N LEU A 134 16.14 8.05 22.36
CA LEU A 134 14.89 7.83 21.62
C LEU A 134 14.51 6.35 21.68
N THR A 135 13.26 6.04 22.03
CA THR A 135 12.75 4.67 22.10
C THR A 135 12.15 4.25 20.77
N PHE A 136 12.27 2.97 20.43
CA PHE A 136 11.64 2.34 19.27
C PHE A 136 10.42 1.56 19.73
N THR A 137 9.23 2.11 19.49
CA THR A 137 7.96 1.56 19.98
C THR A 137 7.14 1.03 18.82
N GLY A 138 6.49 -0.11 18.97
CA GLY A 138 5.52 -0.62 18.00
C GLY A 138 4.46 -1.48 18.67
N GLY A 139 3.42 -1.83 17.93
CA GLY A 139 2.37 -2.73 18.41
C GLY A 139 2.33 -4.00 17.57
N TRP A 140 2.97 -5.07 18.05
CA TRP A 140 3.03 -6.34 17.31
C TRP A 140 2.61 -7.54 18.15
N ILE A 141 2.11 -8.54 17.44
CA ILE A 141 1.72 -9.83 18.01
C ILE A 141 2.84 -10.83 17.75
N VAL A 142 3.17 -11.63 18.76
CA VAL A 142 4.02 -12.81 18.64
C VAL A 142 3.12 -14.00 18.32
N ASN A 143 3.02 -14.35 17.04
CA ASN A 143 2.29 -15.54 16.59
C ASN A 143 3.23 -16.48 15.84
N GLN A 144 3.66 -17.55 16.51
CA GLN A 144 4.59 -18.54 15.97
C GLN A 144 4.09 -19.27 14.72
N HIS A 145 2.79 -19.17 14.38
CA HIS A 145 2.20 -19.85 13.24
C HIS A 145 1.63 -18.90 12.19
N TYR A 146 1.82 -17.58 12.33
CA TYR A 146 1.42 -16.62 11.31
C TYR A 146 2.48 -16.53 10.23
N GLN A 147 2.29 -17.20 9.09
CA GLN A 147 3.27 -17.22 7.99
C GLN A 147 4.67 -17.69 8.44
N TRP A 148 4.72 -18.49 9.51
CA TRP A 148 5.95 -19.02 10.10
C TRP A 148 5.73 -20.48 10.48
N LYS A 149 6.76 -21.30 10.31
CA LYS A 149 6.75 -22.74 10.62
C LYS A 149 7.83 -23.05 11.65
N PRO A 150 7.52 -23.01 12.95
CA PRO A 150 8.52 -23.12 14.00
C PRO A 150 9.24 -24.47 13.98
N GLU A 151 8.56 -25.53 13.53
CA GLU A 151 9.13 -26.86 13.34
C GLU A 151 10.23 -26.92 12.26
N VAL A 152 10.25 -25.96 11.32
CA VAL A 152 11.27 -25.87 10.26
C VAL A 152 12.28 -24.75 10.53
N GLN A 153 11.80 -23.62 11.04
CA GLN A 153 12.55 -22.36 11.10
C GLN A 153 13.03 -21.99 12.52
N GLY A 154 12.64 -22.78 13.53
CA GLY A 154 12.83 -22.45 14.94
C GLY A 154 11.78 -21.47 15.46
N THR A 155 11.75 -21.26 16.77
CA THR A 155 10.84 -20.28 17.39
C THR A 155 11.34 -18.86 17.15
N MET A 156 10.44 -17.94 16.80
CA MET A 156 10.77 -16.52 16.78
C MET A 156 10.94 -16.00 18.21
N GLU A 157 12.11 -15.48 18.52
CA GLU A 157 12.33 -14.67 19.72
C GLU A 157 11.77 -13.26 19.51
N ASP A 158 11.11 -12.71 20.52
CA ASP A 158 10.64 -11.33 20.46
C ASP A 158 11.84 -10.38 20.34
N ILE A 159 11.67 -9.29 19.60
CA ILE A 159 12.67 -8.23 19.48
C ILE A 159 12.50 -7.15 20.56
N GLU A 160 11.48 -7.29 21.42
CA GLU A 160 11.32 -6.40 22.58
C GLU A 160 12.58 -6.46 23.47
N ASP A 161 13.09 -5.28 23.78
CA ASP A 161 14.25 -5.08 24.64
C ASP A 161 14.03 -3.78 25.42
N ARG A 162 13.21 -3.89 26.48
CA ARG A 162 12.78 -2.73 27.28
C ARG A 162 13.95 -1.98 27.90
N ALA A 163 15.01 -2.70 28.28
CA ALA A 163 16.20 -2.12 28.89
C ALA A 163 16.99 -1.25 27.90
N ASN A 164 16.88 -1.55 26.59
CA ASN A 164 17.55 -0.80 25.53
C ASN A 164 16.57 -0.07 24.60
N GLY A 165 15.38 0.28 25.12
CA GLY A 165 14.47 1.20 24.44
C GLY A 165 13.66 0.61 23.28
N VAL A 166 13.60 -0.72 23.12
CA VAL A 166 12.73 -1.38 22.13
C VAL A 166 11.47 -1.90 22.83
N LEU A 167 10.32 -1.33 22.50
CA LEU A 167 9.08 -1.50 23.26
C LEU A 167 7.95 -2.06 22.39
N ASN A 168 7.35 -3.17 22.83
CA ASN A 168 6.10 -3.68 22.29
C ASN A 168 4.92 -3.20 23.14
N VAL A 169 3.93 -2.57 22.52
CA VAL A 169 2.66 -2.21 23.19
C VAL A 169 1.53 -3.19 22.89
N GLY A 170 1.83 -4.28 22.19
CA GLY A 170 0.86 -5.32 21.84
C GLY A 170 -0.10 -4.91 20.72
N LYS A 171 -1.20 -5.63 20.60
CA LYS A 171 -2.23 -5.37 19.59
C LYS A 171 -3.00 -4.09 19.94
N LEU A 172 -3.04 -3.16 19.01
CA LEU A 172 -3.82 -1.93 19.11
C LEU A 172 -5.06 -1.99 18.22
N ASP A 173 -6.13 -1.34 18.66
CA ASP A 173 -7.25 -0.98 17.79
C ASP A 173 -6.89 0.25 16.90
N PRO A 174 -7.72 0.61 15.90
CA PRO A 174 -7.42 1.73 15.01
C PRO A 174 -7.22 3.08 15.72
N ARG A 175 -8.00 3.37 16.77
CA ARG A 175 -7.90 4.64 17.50
C ARG A 175 -6.62 4.69 18.31
N GLN A 176 -6.30 3.60 19.01
CA GLN A 176 -5.06 3.47 19.77
C GLN A 176 -3.84 3.55 18.86
N PHE A 177 -3.91 2.98 17.65
CA PHE A 177 -2.86 3.09 16.65
C PHE A 177 -2.64 4.55 16.22
N ILE A 178 -3.71 5.28 15.88
CA ILE A 178 -3.63 6.70 15.51
C ILE A 178 -3.01 7.53 16.64
N GLU A 179 -3.44 7.32 17.88
CA GLU A 179 -2.88 8.00 19.05
C GLU A 179 -1.40 7.65 19.26
N ALA A 180 -1.03 6.38 19.08
CA ALA A 180 0.35 5.96 19.23
C ALA A 180 1.26 6.59 18.17
N VAL A 181 0.81 6.64 16.92
CA VAL A 181 1.54 7.29 15.83
C VAL A 181 1.62 8.80 16.03
N SER A 182 0.51 9.48 16.36
CA SER A 182 0.47 10.95 16.51
C SER A 182 1.39 11.47 17.61
N MET A 183 1.60 10.68 18.67
CA MET A 183 2.54 10.97 19.76
C MET A 183 3.99 10.59 19.43
N SER A 184 4.28 10.00 18.28
CA SER A 184 5.63 9.60 17.85
C SER A 184 6.28 10.67 16.98
N LYS A 185 7.60 10.83 17.07
CA LYS A 185 8.33 11.84 16.30
C LYS A 185 8.56 11.43 14.84
N VAL A 186 8.60 10.14 14.57
CA VAL A 186 8.86 9.56 13.23
C VAL A 186 8.25 8.16 13.17
N MET A 187 7.81 7.74 11.98
CA MET A 187 7.46 6.35 11.68
C MET A 187 8.60 5.70 10.89
N VAL A 188 9.01 4.50 11.28
CA VAL A 188 10.10 3.74 10.67
C VAL A 188 9.52 2.54 9.92
N GLY A 189 9.75 2.49 8.62
CA GLY A 189 9.41 1.35 7.79
C GLY A 189 10.31 0.15 8.12
N MET A 190 9.73 -1.03 8.26
CA MET A 190 10.45 -2.27 8.62
C MET A 190 10.81 -3.13 7.39
N GLY A 191 10.36 -2.75 6.19
CA GLY A 191 10.42 -3.54 4.96
C GLY A 191 9.08 -4.18 4.60
N ASN A 192 8.37 -4.70 5.61
CA ASN A 192 6.98 -5.15 5.54
C ASN A 192 6.14 -4.46 6.63
N PRO A 193 4.83 -4.23 6.42
CA PRO A 193 4.04 -4.58 5.24
C PRO A 193 4.36 -3.68 4.04
N TRP A 194 4.42 -4.27 2.84
CA TRP A 194 4.61 -3.56 1.58
C TRP A 194 3.39 -2.69 1.25
N TRP A 195 3.65 -1.44 0.84
CA TRP A 195 2.66 -0.50 0.31
C TRP A 195 1.42 -0.29 1.19
N SER A 196 1.65 -0.27 2.51
CA SER A 196 0.63 -0.04 3.52
C SER A 196 0.11 1.40 3.50
N PRO A 197 -1.16 1.67 3.83
CA PRO A 197 -1.66 3.03 3.97
C PRO A 197 -1.11 3.78 5.20
N SER A 198 -0.52 3.07 6.17
CA SER A 198 -0.10 3.64 7.46
C SER A 198 0.91 4.80 7.35
N PRO A 199 1.92 4.77 6.47
CA PRO A 199 2.78 5.93 6.23
C PRO A 199 2.02 7.18 5.78
N TYR A 200 0.97 7.07 4.96
CA TYR A 200 0.16 8.24 4.61
C TYR A 200 -0.60 8.78 5.83
N GLY A 201 -1.15 7.90 6.66
CA GLY A 201 -1.75 8.28 7.94
C GLY A 201 -0.74 8.99 8.86
N ALA A 202 0.51 8.52 8.90
CA ALA A 202 1.58 9.19 9.66
C ALA A 202 1.84 10.62 9.16
N LEU A 203 1.96 10.81 7.84
CA LEU A 203 2.16 12.13 7.23
C LEU A 203 1.00 13.07 7.53
N CYS A 204 -0.24 12.58 7.52
CA CYS A 204 -1.41 13.36 7.94
C CYS A 204 -1.33 13.83 9.39
N LEU A 205 -0.76 13.04 10.29
CA LEU A 205 -0.56 13.37 11.70
C LEU A 205 0.69 14.24 11.93
N GLY A 206 1.36 14.65 10.85
CA GLY A 206 2.61 15.42 10.89
C GLY A 206 3.80 14.57 11.33
N VAL A 207 3.77 13.25 11.12
CA VAL A 207 4.83 12.31 11.49
C VAL A 207 5.58 11.87 10.22
N PRO A 208 6.86 12.26 10.05
CA PRO A 208 7.64 11.84 8.88
C PRO A 208 7.84 10.33 8.82
N PHE A 209 8.10 9.82 7.62
CA PHE A 209 8.31 8.39 7.37
C PHE A 209 9.73 8.07 6.91
N VAL A 210 10.38 7.08 7.52
CA VAL A 210 11.62 6.48 7.02
C VAL A 210 11.26 5.30 6.13
N ASN A 211 11.49 5.44 4.82
CA ASN A 211 11.15 4.44 3.81
C ASN A 211 12.39 3.63 3.40
N PRO A 212 12.49 2.35 3.78
CA PRO A 212 13.65 1.54 3.40
C PRO A 212 13.69 1.25 1.88
N ILE A 213 14.88 1.42 1.29
CA ILE A 213 15.23 0.98 -0.07
C ILE A 213 15.81 -0.43 0.05
N ARG A 214 15.04 -1.43 -0.36
CA ARG A 214 15.39 -2.86 -0.21
C ARG A 214 16.22 -3.39 -1.37
N ASN A 215 16.02 -2.86 -2.56
CA ASN A 215 16.81 -3.19 -3.74
C ASN A 215 17.00 -1.91 -4.58
N TRP A 216 18.15 -1.80 -5.21
CA TRP A 216 18.55 -0.66 -6.04
C TRP A 216 19.66 -1.09 -7.00
N ASP A 217 19.85 -0.29 -8.05
CA ASP A 217 20.99 -0.45 -8.94
C ASP A 217 22.27 0.03 -8.23
N ARG A 218 23.24 -0.86 -8.02
CA ARG A 218 24.48 -0.54 -7.32
C ARG A 218 25.38 0.44 -8.08
N GLN A 219 25.24 0.53 -9.40
CA GLN A 219 26.00 1.49 -10.22
C GLN A 219 25.38 2.90 -10.17
N ASP A 220 24.10 2.98 -9.80
CA ASP A 220 23.33 4.21 -9.76
C ASP A 220 22.37 4.18 -8.54
N PRO A 221 22.91 4.12 -7.30
CA PRO A 221 22.15 3.78 -6.10
C PRO A 221 21.12 4.83 -5.71
N TRP A 222 21.20 6.03 -6.29
CA TRP A 222 20.33 7.16 -5.99
C TRP A 222 19.25 7.40 -7.05
N ASN A 223 19.21 6.57 -8.10
CA ASN A 223 18.16 6.63 -9.10
C ASN A 223 16.87 5.97 -8.59
N LYS A 224 15.94 6.83 -8.16
CA LYS A 224 14.64 6.44 -7.60
C LYS A 224 13.80 5.54 -8.50
N ALA A 225 13.96 5.65 -9.82
CA ALA A 225 13.23 4.79 -10.77
C ALA A 225 13.68 3.32 -10.70
N LYS A 226 14.88 3.07 -10.17
CA LYS A 226 15.45 1.72 -9.98
C LYS A 226 15.31 1.22 -8.54
N TRP A 227 14.62 1.95 -7.67
CA TRP A 227 14.43 1.55 -6.28
C TRP A 227 13.25 0.62 -6.11
N HIS A 228 13.46 -0.43 -5.33
CA HIS A 228 12.40 -1.21 -4.71
C HIS A 228 12.32 -0.85 -3.22
N THR A 229 11.36 -0.02 -2.86
CA THR A 229 11.17 0.44 -1.47
C THR A 229 10.01 -0.27 -0.78
N GLN A 230 9.87 -0.11 0.54
CA GLN A 230 8.68 -0.59 1.25
C GLN A 230 7.40 0.10 0.74
N HIS A 231 7.48 1.39 0.42
CA HIS A 231 6.33 2.15 -0.07
C HIS A 231 6.64 2.88 -1.38
N PRO A 232 6.48 2.23 -2.55
CA PRO A 232 6.91 2.76 -3.84
C PRO A 232 6.29 4.11 -4.22
N SER A 233 4.99 4.32 -3.96
CA SER A 233 4.33 5.59 -4.30
C SER A 233 4.81 6.77 -3.47
N LEU A 234 5.52 6.53 -2.35
CA LEU A 234 6.13 7.58 -1.54
C LEU A 234 7.56 7.95 -1.99
N ASN A 235 8.14 7.25 -2.98
CA ASN A 235 9.47 7.57 -3.52
C ASN A 235 9.56 8.98 -4.11
N ARG A 236 8.42 9.51 -4.59
CA ARG A 236 8.31 10.86 -5.16
C ARG A 236 8.42 11.99 -4.12
N TYR A 237 8.36 11.65 -2.83
CA TYR A 237 8.50 12.61 -1.74
C TYR A 237 9.89 12.49 -1.14
N ASP A 238 10.37 13.62 -0.61
CA ASP A 238 11.68 13.79 -0.02
C ASP A 238 11.53 14.39 1.40
N PRO A 239 12.64 14.56 2.15
CA PRO A 239 12.60 15.31 3.39
C PRO A 239 11.96 16.70 3.18
N PRO A 240 11.16 17.19 4.14
CA PRO A 240 11.05 16.67 5.50
C PRO A 240 9.97 15.59 5.69
N TYR A 241 9.28 15.14 4.65
CA TYR A 241 8.17 14.20 4.77
C TYR A 241 8.62 12.74 4.75
N VAL A 242 9.47 12.38 3.77
CA VAL A 242 9.91 10.99 3.58
C VAL A 242 11.43 10.94 3.48
N TYR A 243 12.05 10.09 4.30
CA TYR A 243 13.49 9.87 4.34
C TYR A 243 13.78 8.47 3.80
N HIS A 244 14.49 8.37 2.68
CA HIS A 244 14.82 7.07 2.07
C HIS A 244 16.19 6.60 2.55
N VAL A 245 16.29 5.34 2.96
CA VAL A 245 17.52 4.76 3.52
C VAL A 245 17.76 3.39 2.90
N HIS A 246 18.96 3.12 2.39
CA HIS A 246 19.33 1.80 1.89
C HIS A 246 19.30 0.76 3.01
N ALA A 247 18.68 -0.39 2.75
CA ALA A 247 18.60 -1.48 3.71
C ALA A 247 20.00 -1.90 4.15
N GLY A 248 20.18 -2.10 5.46
CA GLY A 248 21.48 -2.38 6.07
C GLY A 248 22.38 -1.16 6.32
N ASP A 249 22.06 0.05 5.86
CA ASP A 249 22.84 1.26 6.17
C ASP A 249 22.51 1.78 7.58
N TYR A 250 23.31 1.41 8.58
CA TYR A 250 23.12 1.84 9.97
C TYR A 250 23.29 3.36 10.15
N ASP A 251 24.31 3.94 9.53
CA ASP A 251 24.59 5.37 9.68
C ASP A 251 23.49 6.19 9.01
N GLY A 252 23.03 5.76 7.83
CA GLY A 252 21.87 6.33 7.15
C GLY A 252 20.60 6.23 7.99
N PHE A 253 20.37 5.07 8.63
CA PHE A 253 19.24 4.85 9.53
C PHE A 253 19.24 5.83 10.71
N VAL A 254 20.35 5.96 11.43
CA VAL A 254 20.48 6.89 12.58
C VAL A 254 20.31 8.35 12.12
N LYS A 255 20.96 8.75 11.02
CA LYS A 255 20.86 10.11 10.47
C LYS A 255 19.45 10.47 10.04
N ALA A 256 18.76 9.56 9.35
CA ALA A 256 17.39 9.76 8.89
C ALA A 256 16.43 9.91 10.06
N ILE A 257 16.53 9.05 11.08
CA ILE A 257 15.70 9.14 12.29
C ILE A 257 15.98 10.44 13.05
N LYS A 258 17.25 10.84 13.17
CA LYS A 258 17.60 12.11 13.80
C LYS A 258 16.97 13.30 13.08
N ALA A 259 17.14 13.37 11.77
CA ALA A 259 16.56 14.46 10.96
C ALA A 259 15.03 14.46 11.08
N ALA A 260 14.39 13.33 10.82
CA ALA A 260 12.94 13.18 10.91
C ALA A 260 12.37 13.52 12.30
N SER A 261 13.04 13.10 13.39
CA SER A 261 12.56 13.32 14.75
C SER A 261 12.84 14.72 15.31
N THR A 262 13.55 15.56 14.55
CA THR A 262 13.89 16.94 14.94
C THR A 262 13.33 17.98 13.97
N THR A 263 12.70 17.56 12.88
CA THR A 263 12.04 18.45 11.90
C THR A 263 10.53 18.35 12.04
N GLU A 264 9.89 19.46 12.41
CA GLU A 264 8.43 19.54 12.42
C GLU A 264 7.90 19.65 10.99
N ILE A 265 6.86 18.87 10.69
CA ILE A 265 6.14 18.95 9.43
C ILE A 265 4.66 19.28 9.70
N PRO A 266 4.00 20.02 8.79
CA PRO A 266 2.56 20.16 8.84
C PRO A 266 1.87 18.82 8.54
N SER A 267 0.56 18.75 8.82
CA SER A 267 -0.28 17.69 8.25
C SER A 267 -0.09 17.67 6.73
N PHE A 268 0.15 16.48 6.19
CA PHE A 268 0.37 16.32 4.76
C PHE A 268 -0.48 15.20 4.19
N ILE A 269 -1.39 15.58 3.29
CA ILE A 269 -2.16 14.67 2.44
C ILE A 269 -1.58 14.81 1.03
N PRO A 270 -1.06 13.74 0.42
CA PRO A 270 -0.66 13.76 -0.97
C PRO A 270 -1.77 14.31 -1.89
N PRO A 271 -1.49 15.19 -2.86
CA PRO A 271 -2.53 15.79 -3.69
C PRO A 271 -3.44 14.79 -4.42
N HIS A 272 -2.90 13.61 -4.77
CA HIS A 272 -3.64 12.54 -5.43
C HIS A 272 -4.54 11.72 -4.49
N MET A 273 -4.43 11.92 -3.18
CA MET A 273 -5.20 11.23 -2.13
C MET A 273 -6.21 12.14 -1.45
N THR A 274 -6.45 13.35 -1.96
CA THR A 274 -7.54 14.19 -1.50
C THR A 274 -8.88 13.60 -1.93
N GLU A 275 -9.94 13.90 -1.20
CA GLU A 275 -11.32 13.50 -1.54
C GLU A 275 -11.67 14.01 -2.95
N LEU A 276 -11.32 15.26 -3.26
CA LEU A 276 -11.54 15.84 -4.58
C LEU A 276 -10.83 15.03 -5.67
N ALA A 277 -9.55 14.70 -5.49
CA ALA A 277 -8.80 13.94 -6.50
C ALA A 277 -9.34 12.52 -6.70
N VAL A 278 -9.79 11.86 -5.64
CA VAL A 278 -10.44 10.54 -5.73
C VAL A 278 -11.78 10.65 -6.44
N ARG A 279 -12.60 11.66 -6.09
CA ARG A 279 -13.89 11.93 -6.73
C ARG A 279 -13.76 12.18 -8.22
N GLU A 280 -12.74 12.91 -8.66
CA GLU A 280 -12.48 13.10 -10.08
C GLU A 280 -12.15 11.80 -10.81
N ARG A 281 -11.38 10.89 -10.19
CA ARG A 281 -11.09 9.57 -10.78
C ARG A 281 -12.33 8.68 -10.83
N VAL A 282 -13.16 8.72 -9.78
CA VAL A 282 -14.46 8.02 -9.76
C VAL A 282 -15.42 8.61 -10.80
N ARG A 283 -15.47 9.94 -10.93
CA ARG A 283 -16.27 10.62 -11.96
C ARG A 283 -15.84 10.16 -13.35
N ASN A 284 -14.53 10.13 -13.64
CA ASN A 284 -14.01 9.63 -14.90
C ASN A 284 -14.45 8.18 -15.15
N LEU A 285 -14.33 7.28 -14.16
CA LEU A 285 -14.83 5.90 -14.25
C LEU A 285 -16.34 5.85 -14.55
N MET A 286 -17.15 6.73 -13.97
CA MET A 286 -18.61 6.72 -14.14
C MET A 286 -19.09 7.37 -15.45
N GLU A 287 -18.30 8.28 -16.01
CA GLU A 287 -18.63 9.07 -17.20
C GLU A 287 -18.00 8.52 -18.48
N THR A 288 -16.96 7.68 -18.39
CA THR A 288 -16.41 6.97 -19.56
C THR A 288 -17.47 6.11 -20.24
N ASP A 289 -17.54 6.19 -21.57
CA ASP A 289 -18.37 5.30 -22.38
C ASP A 289 -17.71 3.91 -22.53
N TRP A 290 -17.85 3.12 -21.48
CA TRP A 290 -17.32 1.76 -21.43
C TRP A 290 -17.95 0.83 -22.45
N LYS A 291 -19.12 1.15 -23.01
CA LYS A 291 -19.74 0.32 -24.03
C LYS A 291 -18.99 0.44 -25.35
N THR A 292 -18.61 1.65 -25.73
CA THR A 292 -17.79 1.90 -26.92
C THR A 292 -16.41 1.25 -26.77
N GLU A 293 -15.75 1.44 -25.63
CA GLU A 293 -14.46 0.79 -25.32
C GLU A 293 -14.55 -0.75 -25.35
N ALA A 294 -15.66 -1.31 -24.85
CA ALA A 294 -15.89 -2.75 -24.90
C ALA A 294 -16.18 -3.27 -26.31
N ALA A 295 -16.81 -2.46 -27.17
CA ALA A 295 -17.07 -2.85 -28.56
C ALA A 295 -15.76 -2.98 -29.35
N GLU A 296 -14.79 -2.09 -29.11
CA GLU A 296 -13.44 -2.18 -29.67
C GLU A 296 -12.73 -3.44 -29.19
N LEU A 297 -12.71 -3.67 -27.87
CA LEU A 297 -12.14 -4.89 -27.29
C LEU A 297 -12.79 -6.17 -27.82
N LEU A 298 -14.12 -6.18 -27.99
CA LEU A 298 -14.83 -7.34 -28.52
C LEU A 298 -14.42 -7.63 -29.96
N LYS A 299 -14.25 -6.59 -30.80
CA LYS A 299 -13.78 -6.74 -32.18
C LYS A 299 -12.40 -7.41 -32.22
N GLU A 300 -11.45 -6.92 -31.43
CA GLU A 300 -10.10 -7.50 -31.33
C GLU A 300 -10.14 -8.98 -30.94
N ARG A 301 -10.97 -9.33 -29.95
CA ARG A 301 -11.10 -10.69 -29.45
C ARG A 301 -11.77 -11.64 -30.44
N LEU A 302 -12.73 -11.15 -31.21
CA LEU A 302 -13.35 -11.92 -32.28
C LEU A 302 -12.35 -12.20 -33.41
N GLU A 303 -11.46 -11.26 -33.73
CA GLU A 303 -10.36 -11.47 -34.67
C GLU A 303 -9.35 -12.50 -34.14
N GLU A 304 -8.99 -12.43 -32.86
CA GLU A 304 -8.12 -13.42 -32.21
C GLU A 304 -8.71 -14.84 -32.28
N VAL A 305 -10.01 -15.00 -31.97
CA VAL A 305 -10.69 -16.29 -32.05
C VAL A 305 -10.75 -16.81 -33.50
N LYS A 306 -10.98 -15.93 -34.49
CA LYS A 306 -10.93 -16.30 -35.92
C LYS A 306 -9.54 -16.78 -36.35
N ALA A 307 -8.49 -16.22 -35.76
CA ALA A 307 -7.11 -16.65 -35.97
C ALA A 307 -6.72 -17.93 -35.21
N GLY A 308 -7.66 -18.56 -34.49
CA GLY A 308 -7.43 -19.79 -33.72
C GLY A 308 -6.93 -19.55 -32.29
N GLY A 309 -6.90 -18.31 -31.82
CA GLY A 309 -6.57 -17.95 -30.44
C GLY A 309 -7.70 -18.22 -29.44
N LYS A 310 -7.45 -17.92 -28.16
CA LYS A 310 -8.42 -18.11 -27.06
C LYS A 310 -8.66 -16.78 -26.36
N ALA A 311 -9.78 -16.13 -26.70
CA ALA A 311 -10.20 -14.89 -26.07
C ALA A 311 -11.57 -15.02 -25.38
N TYR A 312 -11.80 -14.21 -24.35
CA TYR A 312 -13.10 -14.11 -23.69
C TYR A 312 -14.05 -13.24 -24.53
N VAL A 313 -15.03 -13.87 -25.18
CA VAL A 313 -16.07 -13.21 -25.98
C VAL A 313 -17.31 -12.98 -25.11
N PHE A 314 -17.92 -11.81 -25.24
CA PHE A 314 -19.02 -11.35 -24.39
C PHE A 314 -20.08 -10.59 -25.21
N GLU A 315 -21.25 -10.35 -24.60
CA GLU A 315 -22.33 -9.55 -25.17
C GLU A 315 -22.19 -8.05 -24.81
N LEU A 316 -22.56 -7.17 -25.73
CA LEU A 316 -22.61 -5.71 -25.54
C LEU A 316 -23.92 -5.19 -24.92
#